data_AF-A0A842I5W8-F1
#
_entry.id   AF-A0A842I5W8-F1
#
_cell.length_a   1.000
_cell.length_b   1.000
_cell.length_c   1.000
_cell.angle_alpha   90.00
_cell.angle_beta   90.00
_cell.angle_gamma   90.00
#
_symmetry.space_group_name_H-M   'P 1'
#
loop_
_entity.id
_entity.type
_entity.pdbx_description
1 polymer ?
#
loop_
_entity_poly.entity_id
_entity_poly.type
_entity_poly.pdbx_seq_one_letter_code
_entity_poly.pdbx_strand_id
1 'polypeptide(L)' 'MKRMTAGEAVSSAVFGGAGVYFLLAATDPARGWAERAVLGICALGTGCAAFRFQIAAWVQRRR' A
#
# COMPACT_ATOMS: atom_id res chain seq x y z
N MET A 1 -23.08 10.90 -3.47
CA MET A 1 -21.62 10.69 -3.51
C MET A 1 -21.16 10.08 -2.19
N LYS A 2 -20.87 8.77 -2.12
CA LYS A 2 -20.28 8.21 -0.89
C LYS A 2 -18.82 8.67 -0.81
N ARG A 3 -18.54 9.60 0.10
CA ARG A 3 -17.18 10.00 0.44
C ARG A 3 -16.49 8.78 1.09
N MET A 4 -15.21 8.57 0.79
CA MET A 4 -14.41 7.63 1.57
C MET A 4 -14.63 7.93 3.04
N THR A 5 -14.94 6.89 3.82
CA THR A 5 -15.03 7.04 5.26
C THR A 5 -13.65 7.44 5.79
N ALA A 6 -13.61 8.15 6.92
CA ALA A 6 -12.35 8.51 7.56
C ALA A 6 -11.45 7.27 7.79
N GLY A 7 -12.05 6.12 8.11
CA GLY A 7 -11.34 4.85 8.27
C GLY A 7 -10.70 4.33 6.98
N GLU A 8 -11.37 4.45 5.83
CA GLU A 8 -10.80 4.03 4.53
C GLU A 8 -9.64 4.94 4.10
N ALA A 9 -9.77 6.25 4.34
CA ALA A 9 -8.71 7.22 4.04
C ALA A 9 -7.46 6.97 4.90
N VAL A 10 -7.64 6.80 6.22
CA VAL A 10 -6.55 6.48 7.15
C VAL A 10 -5.92 5.14 6.79
N SER A 11 -6.72 4.12 6.50
CA SER A 11 -6.20 2.80 6.09
C SER A 11 -5.37 2.90 4.81
N SER A 12 -5.85 3.61 3.79
CA SER A 12 -5.12 3.81 2.53
C SER A 12 -3.79 4.53 2.76
N ALA A 13 -3.77 5.55 3.64
CA ALA A 13 -2.55 6.26 4.00
C ALA A 13 -1.55 5.36 4.77
N VAL A 14 -2.02 4.56 5.73
CA VAL A 14 -1.17 3.65 6.51
C VAL A 14 -0.58 2.56 5.63
N PHE A 15 -1.39 1.90 4.80
CA PHE A 15 -0.91 0.86 3.88
C PHE A 15 -0.02 1.45 2.79
N GLY A 16 -0.34 2.62 2.25
CA GLY A 16 0.51 3.32 1.27
C GLY A 16 1.86 3.70 1.86
N GLY A 17 1.87 4.27 3.07
CA GLY A 17 3.08 4.63 3.80
C GLY A 17 3.95 3.41 4.14
N ALA A 18 3.33 2.32 4.60
CA ALA A 18 4.04 1.06 4.83
C ALA A 18 4.67 0.51 3.54
N GLY A 19 3.99 0.63 2.40
CA GLY A 19 4.52 0.20 1.11
C GLY A 19 5.76 0.99 0.69
N VAL A 20 5.71 2.32 0.82
CA VAL A 20 6.87 3.18 0.55
C VAL A 20 8.03 2.85 1.50
N TYR A 21 7.74 2.64 2.78
CA TYR A 21 8.75 2.25 3.77
C TYR A 21 9.44 0.93 3.41
N PHE A 22 8.67 -0.12 3.08
CA PHE A 22 9.22 -1.41 2.69
C PHE A 22 10.03 -1.33 1.39
N LEU A 23 9.59 -0.51 0.43
CA LEU A 23 10.30 -0.28 -0.82
C LEU A 23 11.66 0.39 -0.56
N LEU A 24 11.69 1.44 0.28
CA LEU A 24 12.92 2.09 0.71
C LEU A 24 13.84 1.12 1.45
N ALA A 25 13.30 0.34 2.38
CA ALA A 25 14.07 -0.67 3.10
C ALA A 25 14.68 -1.73 2.15
N ALA A 26 13.98 -2.08 1.06
CA ALA A 26 14.48 -3.01 0.04
C ALA A 26 15.62 -2.43 -0.82
N THR A 27 15.84 -1.11 -0.83
CA THR A 27 16.95 -0.48 -1.57
C THR A 27 18.28 -0.52 -0.81
N ASP A 28 18.24 -0.82 0.48
CA ASP A 28 19.41 -0.82 1.35
C ASP A 28 20.45 -1.87 0.91
N PRO A 29 21.68 -1.44 0.56
CA PRO A 29 22.73 -2.35 0.12
C PRO A 29 23.30 -3.22 1.26
N ALA A 30 23.04 -2.89 2.53
CA ALA A 30 23.47 -3.70 3.67
C ALA A 30 22.63 -4.99 3.85
N ARG A 31 21.48 -5.08 3.19
CA ARG A 31 20.58 -6.24 3.27
C ARG A 31 20.87 -7.27 2.18
N GLY A 32 20.73 -8.55 2.53
CA GLY A 32 20.89 -9.66 1.58
C GLY A 32 19.78 -9.69 0.52
N TRP A 33 20.05 -10.30 -0.64
CA TRP A 33 19.08 -10.39 -1.76
C TRP A 33 17.73 -11.02 -1.36
N ALA A 34 17.74 -12.06 -0.53
CA ALA A 34 16.51 -12.70 -0.05
C ALA A 34 15.68 -11.73 0.83
N GLU A 35 16.33 -10.97 1.70
CA GLU A 35 15.69 -10.01 2.59
C GLU A 35 15.08 -8.85 1.79
N ARG A 36 15.80 -8.35 0.80
CA ARG A 36 15.31 -7.33 -0.14
C ARG A 36 14.12 -7.82 -0.96
N ALA A 37 14.12 -9.08 -1.37
CA ALA A 37 12.98 -9.69 -2.08
C ALA A 37 11.74 -9.77 -1.19
N VAL A 38 11.89 -10.20 0.07
CA VAL A 38 10.79 -10.24 1.04
C VAL A 38 10.22 -8.83 1.27
N LEU A 39 11.08 -7.84 1.48
CA LEU A 39 10.67 -6.44 1.64
C LEU A 39 9.95 -5.90 0.40
N GLY A 40 10.42 -6.26 -0.81
CA GLY A 40 9.73 -5.93 -2.06
C GLY A 40 8.31 -6.53 -2.14
N ILE A 41 8.14 -7.78 -1.72
CA ILE A 41 6.82 -8.44 -1.66
C ILE A 41 5.92 -7.74 -0.64
N CYS A 42 6.45 -7.37 0.53
CA CYS A 42 5.71 -6.60 1.53
C CYS A 42 5.28 -5.23 0.99
N ALA A 43 6.16 -4.54 0.26
CA ALA A 43 5.85 -3.27 -0.39
C ALA A 43 4.70 -3.39 -1.39
N LEU A 44 4.72 -4.44 -2.22
CA LEU A 44 3.63 -4.72 -3.18
C LEU A 44 2.32 -5.07 -2.47
N GLY A 45 2.36 -5.91 -1.44
CA GLY A 45 1.16 -6.33 -0.70
C GLY A 45 0.45 -5.16 -0.03
N THR A 46 1.22 -4.29 0.63
CA THR A 46 0.71 -3.07 1.27
C THR A 46 0.25 -2.02 0.25
N GLY A 47 0.96 -1.86 -0.88
CA GLY A 47 0.50 -1.03 -2.01
C GLY A 47 -0.85 -1.48 -2.57
N CYS A 48 -1.03 -2.78 -2.80
CA CYS A 48 -2.30 -3.36 -3.23
C CYS A 48 -3.44 -3.14 -2.20
N ALA A 49 -3.13 -3.27 -0.91
CA ALA A 49 -4.10 -3.00 0.16
C ALA A 49 -4.56 -1.53 0.14
N ALA A 50 -3.63 -0.58 -0.04
CA ALA A 50 -3.95 0.83 -0.15
C ALA A 50 -4.82 1.14 -1.37
N PHE A 51 -4.52 0.50 -2.52
CA PHE A 51 -5.22 0.69 -3.78
C PHE A 51 -6.65 0.12 -3.77
N ARG A 52 -6.88 -0.98 -3.03
CA ARG A 52 -8.20 -1.61 -2.89
C ARG A 52 -9.27 -0.62 -2.39
N PHE A 53 -8.92 0.23 -1.43
CA PHE A 53 -9.83 1.25 -0.90
C PHE A 53 -10.17 2.32 -1.95
N GLN A 54 -9.20 2.71 -2.78
CA GLN A 54 -9.41 3.65 -3.88
C GLN A 54 -10.27 3.05 -5.01
N ILE A 55 -10.02 1.79 -5.38
CA ILE A 55 -10.84 1.08 -6.37
C ILE A 55 -12.28 0.93 -5.88
N ALA A 56 -12.48 0.53 -4.62
CA ALA A 56 -13.82 0.42 -4.04
C ALA A 56 -14.59 1.75 -4.09
N ALA A 57 -13.90 2.86 -3.77
CA ALA A 57 -14.47 4.19 -3.88
C ALA A 57 -14.77 4.60 -5.33
N TRP A 58 -13.96 4.19 -6.30
CA TRP A 58 -14.15 4.49 -7.72
C TRP A 58 -15.28 3.68 -8.36
N VAL A 59 -15.36 2.37 -8.07
CA VAL A 59 -16.44 1.49 -8.56
C VAL A 59 -17.80 1.94 -8.03
N GLN A 60 -17.88 2.37 -6.77
CA GLN A 60 -19.13 2.92 -6.20
C GLN A 60 -19.56 4.28 -6.78
N ARG A 61 -18.66 5.01 -7.45
CA ARG A 61 -19.04 6.24 -8.18
C ARG A 61 -19.62 5.94 -9.56
N ARG A 62 -19.40 4.73 -10.09
CA ARG A 62 -19.88 4.29 -11.42
C ARG A 62 -21.16 3.45 -11.36
N ARG A 63 -21.60 3.06 -10.16
CA ARG A 63 -22.94 2.50 -9.91
C ARG A 63 -23.87 3.61 -9.45
#